data_AF-G4YWQ6-F1
#
_entry.id   AF-G4YWQ6-F1
#
_cell.length_a   1.000
_cell.length_b   1.000
_cell.length_c   1.000
_cell.angle_alpha   90.00
_cell.angle_beta   90.00
_cell.angle_gamma   90.00
#
_symmetry.space_group_name_H-M   'P 1'
#
loop_
_entity.id
_entity.type
_entity.pdbx_description
1 polymer ?
#
loop_
_entity_poly.entity_id
_entity_poly.type
_entity_poly.pdbx_seq_one_letter_code
_entity_poly.pdbx_strand_id
1 'polypeptide(L)'
;MSSRAWQVAAATAALAAVPLACWQYERYVELKERRESIKLLRKVELIATEVAVRLMHLENQAKELVEYEARKAAGETEEEEDPAANSTLNSYYHFDSQGNKLKTKWDSYNVDAELERLEKEERGEEVSGTAAQPKKPARKVPQLTRSKALATSQGIEHEFEAVLSFLDDVRGDDEVKQLRKAIANKVTNEYFARIDAIQSMLATSCAHKHGTQLESSPSVPDSVAPTQSQPKPQRAQRIKTPSQPQQQSAPAFSLSFPS
;
A
#
# COMPACT_ATOMS: atom_id res chain seq x y z
N MET A 1 1.18 17.03 -79.04
CA MET A 1 1.29 15.78 -78.25
C MET A 1 1.45 15.98 -76.73
N SER A 2 1.46 17.23 -76.21
CA SER A 2 1.77 17.51 -74.79
C SER A 2 0.84 16.84 -73.76
N SER A 3 -0.49 16.94 -73.91
CA SER A 3 -1.46 16.58 -72.85
C SER A 3 -1.38 15.12 -72.36
N ARG A 4 -1.13 14.15 -73.25
CA ARG A 4 -0.97 12.73 -72.87
C ARG A 4 0.28 12.47 -72.02
N ALA A 5 1.37 13.19 -72.26
CA ALA A 5 2.59 13.04 -71.47
C ALA A 5 2.38 13.49 -70.02
N TRP A 6 1.68 14.62 -69.82
CA TRP A 6 1.30 15.11 -68.48
C TRP A 6 0.33 14.16 -67.77
N GLN A 7 -0.63 13.58 -68.47
CA GLN A 7 -1.55 12.59 -67.89
C GLN A 7 -0.80 11.32 -67.41
N VAL A 8 0.12 10.79 -68.21
CA VAL A 8 0.94 9.64 -67.82
C VAL A 8 1.87 9.99 -66.65
N ALA A 9 2.53 11.15 -66.66
CA ALA A 9 3.39 11.59 -65.57
C ALA A 9 2.62 11.83 -64.26
N ALA A 10 1.40 12.36 -64.32
CA ALA A 10 0.53 12.53 -63.15
C ALA A 10 0.07 11.16 -62.60
N ALA A 11 -0.28 10.21 -63.48
CA ALA A 11 -0.68 8.87 -63.06
C ALA A 11 0.47 8.08 -62.40
N THR A 12 1.70 8.15 -62.95
CA THR A 12 2.86 7.49 -62.32
C THR A 12 3.27 8.16 -61.02
N ALA A 13 3.19 9.50 -60.93
CA ALA A 13 3.41 10.22 -59.68
C ALA A 13 2.38 9.84 -58.60
N ALA A 14 1.10 9.72 -58.95
CA ALA A 14 0.05 9.29 -58.02
C ALA A 14 0.28 7.84 -57.54
N LEU A 15 0.61 6.91 -58.45
CA LEU A 15 0.93 5.51 -58.11
C LEU A 15 2.15 5.37 -57.19
N ALA A 16 3.13 6.29 -57.26
CA ALA A 16 4.27 6.32 -56.34
C ALA A 16 3.94 7.05 -55.02
N ALA A 17 3.12 8.10 -55.05
CA ALA A 17 2.76 8.89 -53.88
C ALA A 17 1.80 8.17 -52.93
N VAL A 18 0.85 7.37 -53.44
CA VAL A 18 -0.16 6.68 -52.62
C VAL A 18 0.48 5.68 -51.63
N PRO A 19 1.40 4.76 -52.03
CA PRO A 19 2.07 3.88 -51.09
C PRO A 19 2.89 4.62 -50.03
N LEU A 20 3.57 5.71 -50.42
CA LEU A 20 4.34 6.54 -49.49
C LEU A 20 3.42 7.24 -48.48
N ALA A 21 2.28 7.76 -48.93
CA ALA A 21 1.28 8.39 -48.06
C ALA A 21 0.63 7.38 -47.10
N CYS A 22 0.34 6.15 -47.57
CA CYS A 22 -0.17 5.07 -46.72
C CYS A 22 0.85 4.71 -45.62
N TRP A 23 2.12 4.48 -46.00
CA TRP A 23 3.18 4.18 -45.04
C TRP A 23 3.44 5.32 -44.03
N GLN A 24 3.39 6.58 -44.49
CA GLN A 24 3.49 7.75 -43.59
C GLN A 24 2.30 7.83 -42.63
N TYR A 25 1.09 7.47 -43.09
CA TYR A 25 -0.11 7.45 -42.27
C TYR A 25 -0.08 6.32 -41.23
N GLU A 26 0.27 5.09 -41.63
CA GLU A 26 0.46 3.95 -40.72
C GLU A 26 1.46 4.30 -39.61
N ARG A 27 2.64 4.82 -39.99
CA ARG A 27 3.67 5.25 -39.04
C ARG A 27 3.20 6.41 -38.13
N TYR A 28 2.34 7.29 -38.61
CA TYR A 28 1.73 8.34 -37.77
C TYR A 28 0.75 7.74 -36.74
N VAL A 29 -0.08 6.77 -37.15
CA VAL A 29 -1.02 6.06 -36.27
C VAL A 29 -0.26 5.30 -35.18
N GLU A 30 0.75 4.51 -35.54
CA GLU A 30 1.61 3.79 -34.58
C GLU A 30 2.23 4.74 -33.53
N LEU A 31 2.80 5.87 -33.98
CA LEU A 31 3.40 6.86 -33.09
C LEU A 31 2.36 7.56 -32.20
N LYS A 32 1.13 7.71 -32.66
CA LYS A 32 0.02 8.27 -31.87
C LYS A 32 -0.44 7.28 -30.80
N GLU A 33 -0.71 6.04 -31.17
CA GLU A 33 -1.13 4.97 -30.25
C GLU A 33 -0.07 4.70 -29.17
N ARG A 34 1.21 4.66 -29.55
CA ARG A 34 2.34 4.60 -28.61
C ARG A 34 2.33 5.76 -27.62
N ARG A 35 2.14 7.00 -28.07
CA ARG A 35 2.08 8.18 -27.20
C ARG A 35 0.89 8.12 -26.24
N GLU A 36 -0.25 7.63 -26.69
CA GLU A 36 -1.46 7.45 -25.86
C GLU A 36 -1.25 6.36 -24.81
N SER A 37 -0.64 5.23 -25.19
CA SER A 37 -0.26 4.14 -24.30
C SER A 37 0.75 4.57 -23.24
N ILE A 38 1.79 5.33 -23.61
CA ILE A 38 2.77 5.88 -22.65
C ILE A 38 2.11 6.90 -21.69
N LYS A 39 1.21 7.77 -22.17
CA LYS A 39 0.43 8.67 -21.31
C LYS A 39 -0.43 7.89 -20.32
N LEU A 40 -1.02 6.78 -20.75
CA LEU A 40 -1.84 5.92 -19.91
C LEU A 40 -0.99 5.23 -18.83
N LEU A 41 0.14 4.64 -19.20
CA LEU A 41 1.07 4.03 -18.23
C LEU A 41 1.57 5.02 -17.19
N ARG A 42 1.85 6.29 -17.55
CA ARG A 42 2.19 7.34 -16.58
C ARG A 42 1.07 7.66 -15.59
N LYS A 43 -0.20 7.59 -16.01
CA LYS A 43 -1.35 7.72 -15.09
C LYS A 43 -1.43 6.53 -14.14
N VAL A 44 -1.21 5.32 -14.64
CA VAL A 44 -1.19 4.10 -13.83
C VAL A 44 -0.04 4.14 -12.81
N GLU A 45 1.14 4.62 -13.21
CA GLU A 45 2.27 4.83 -12.32
C GLU A 45 1.95 5.83 -11.20
N LEU A 46 1.30 6.96 -11.53
CA LEU A 46 0.83 7.92 -10.53
C LEU A 46 -0.15 7.28 -9.52
N ILE A 47 -1.15 6.54 -10.00
CA ILE A 47 -2.10 5.80 -9.16
C ILE A 47 -1.34 4.80 -8.26
N ALA A 48 -0.44 4.01 -8.83
CA ALA A 48 0.38 3.05 -8.06
C ALA A 48 1.24 3.75 -6.99
N THR A 49 1.77 4.94 -7.25
CA THR A 49 2.49 5.73 -6.23
C THR A 49 1.57 6.29 -5.15
N GLU A 50 0.32 6.68 -5.47
CA GLU A 50 -0.66 7.12 -4.48
C GLU A 50 -1.10 5.97 -3.56
N VAL A 51 -1.36 4.79 -4.12
CA VAL A 51 -1.62 3.55 -3.36
C VAL A 51 -0.41 3.22 -2.46
N ALA A 52 0.82 3.36 -2.97
CA ALA A 52 2.04 3.13 -2.20
C ALA A 52 2.25 4.13 -1.05
N VAL A 53 1.84 5.40 -1.20
CA VAL A 53 1.86 6.38 -0.10
C VAL A 53 0.85 6.00 0.99
N ARG A 54 -0.35 5.53 0.61
CA ARG A 54 -1.34 5.00 1.57
C ARG A 54 -0.82 3.75 2.29
N LEU A 55 -0.11 2.86 1.58
CA LEU A 55 0.58 1.70 2.16
C LEU A 55 1.65 2.12 3.18
N MET A 56 2.49 3.11 2.84
CA MET A 56 3.52 3.63 3.75
C MET A 56 2.91 4.27 5.02
N HIS A 57 1.78 4.97 4.89
CA HIS A 57 1.06 5.51 6.05
C HIS A 57 0.54 4.38 6.96
N LEU A 58 -0.06 3.34 6.37
CA LEU A 58 -0.51 2.15 7.10
C LEU A 58 0.66 1.40 7.75
N GLU A 59 1.82 1.31 7.09
CA GLU A 59 3.05 0.70 7.62
C GLU A 59 3.50 1.38 8.92
N ASN A 60 3.45 2.72 8.96
CA ASN A 60 3.78 3.49 10.15
C ASN A 60 2.73 3.31 11.26
N GLN A 61 1.44 3.36 10.93
CA GLN A 61 0.36 3.10 11.88
C GLN A 61 0.43 1.69 12.49
N ALA A 62 0.80 0.68 11.70
CA ALA A 62 0.99 -0.69 12.17
C ALA A 62 2.18 -0.82 13.12
N LYS A 63 3.30 -0.12 12.85
CA LYS A 63 4.46 -0.06 13.77
C LYS A 63 4.11 0.63 15.09
N GLU A 64 3.45 1.78 15.04
CA GLU A 64 2.98 2.51 16.23
C GLU A 64 2.04 1.64 17.10
N LEU A 65 1.14 0.88 16.47
CA LEU A 65 0.27 -0.09 17.13
C LEU A 65 1.05 -1.19 17.86
N VAL A 66 1.97 -1.86 17.15
CA VAL A 66 2.77 -2.95 17.71
C VAL A 66 3.67 -2.45 18.83
N GLU A 67 4.29 -1.28 18.69
CA GLU A 67 5.07 -0.64 19.76
C GLU A 67 4.20 -0.31 20.99
N TYR A 68 3.03 0.29 20.79
CA TYR A 68 2.12 0.65 21.88
C TYR A 68 1.69 -0.59 22.67
N GLU A 69 1.39 -1.69 21.97
CA GLU A 69 0.97 -2.94 22.60
C GLU A 69 2.13 -3.70 23.26
N ALA A 70 3.34 -3.64 22.70
CA ALA A 70 4.54 -4.16 23.35
C ALA A 70 4.86 -3.41 24.65
N ARG A 71 4.77 -2.07 24.64
CA ARG A 71 4.94 -1.22 25.83
C ARG A 71 3.86 -1.46 26.88
N LYS A 72 2.61 -1.68 26.46
CA LYS A 72 1.51 -2.08 27.35
C LYS A 72 1.74 -3.47 27.97
N ALA A 73 2.24 -4.43 27.19
CA ALA A 73 2.58 -5.77 27.69
C ALA A 73 3.80 -5.77 28.62
N ALA A 74 4.76 -4.87 28.41
CA ALA A 74 5.95 -4.71 29.25
C ALA A 74 5.69 -3.99 30.59
N GLY A 75 4.44 -3.61 30.90
CA GLY A 75 4.11 -2.91 32.15
C GLY A 75 4.54 -1.44 32.21
N GLU A 76 5.10 -0.85 31.14
CA GLU A 76 5.45 0.59 31.06
C GLU A 76 4.22 1.53 30.98
N THR A 77 3.05 1.06 31.42
CA THR A 77 1.86 1.88 31.58
C THR A 77 1.65 2.07 33.07
N GLU A 78 2.49 2.94 33.65
CA GLU A 78 2.19 3.52 34.96
C GLU A 78 0.84 4.25 34.86
N GLU A 79 0.06 4.12 35.93
CA GLU A 79 -1.21 4.78 36.18
C GLU A 79 -2.38 4.37 35.26
N GLU A 80 -3.09 3.37 35.77
CA GLU A 80 -4.55 3.21 35.76
C GLU A 80 -5.28 4.56 35.97
N GLU A 81 -5.48 5.34 34.89
CA GLU A 81 -6.52 6.37 34.87
C GLU A 81 -7.89 5.68 34.87
N ASP A 82 -8.54 5.70 36.03
CA ASP A 82 -9.86 5.12 36.30
C ASP A 82 -10.88 5.42 35.17
N PRO A 83 -11.35 4.39 34.43
CA PRO A 83 -12.29 4.60 33.33
C PRO A 83 -13.68 5.08 33.80
N ALA A 84 -14.01 5.00 35.09
CA ALA A 84 -15.28 5.49 35.63
C ALA A 84 -15.40 7.01 35.60
N ALA A 85 -14.30 7.75 35.76
CA ALA A 85 -14.31 9.23 35.76
C ALA A 85 -14.57 9.85 34.37
N ASN A 86 -14.27 9.11 33.29
CA ASN A 86 -14.24 9.63 31.93
C ASN A 86 -15.53 9.37 31.12
N SER A 87 -16.43 8.52 31.63
CA SER A 87 -17.51 7.92 30.82
C SER A 87 -18.78 8.78 30.67
N THR A 88 -18.98 9.80 31.52
CA THR A 88 -20.29 10.51 31.59
C THR A 88 -20.16 12.04 31.64
N LEU A 89 -19.18 12.63 30.95
CA LEU A 89 -19.07 14.09 30.87
C LEU A 89 -19.01 14.64 29.44
N ASN A 90 -20.05 15.41 29.10
CA ASN A 90 -20.00 16.37 28.01
C ASN A 90 -18.93 17.42 28.33
N SER A 91 -17.91 17.56 27.47
CA SER A 91 -16.76 18.44 27.65
C SER A 91 -17.09 19.94 27.79
N TYR A 92 -18.35 20.31 27.62
CA TYR A 92 -18.89 21.65 27.78
C TYR A 92 -19.26 22.02 29.24
N TYR A 93 -19.43 21.06 30.14
CA TYR A 93 -19.82 21.31 31.54
C TYR A 93 -18.71 20.92 32.53
N HIS A 94 -18.35 21.82 33.44
CA HIS A 94 -17.26 21.65 34.43
C HIS A 94 -17.71 21.05 35.78
N PHE A 95 -18.98 20.67 35.90
CA PHE A 95 -19.57 20.04 37.07
C PHE A 95 -20.27 18.75 36.65
N ASP A 96 -20.23 17.73 37.51
CA ASP A 96 -20.99 16.51 37.29
C ASP A 96 -22.47 16.68 37.66
N SER A 97 -23.28 15.66 37.37
CA SER A 97 -24.71 15.65 37.71
C SER A 97 -25.00 15.65 39.23
N GLN A 98 -23.98 15.46 40.06
CA GLN A 98 -24.07 15.47 41.53
C GLN A 98 -23.61 16.81 42.13
N GLY A 99 -23.20 17.77 41.29
CA GLY A 99 -22.73 19.10 41.71
C GLY A 99 -21.26 19.14 42.15
N ASN A 100 -20.50 18.07 41.94
CA ASN A 100 -19.06 18.07 42.22
C ASN A 100 -18.31 18.76 41.07
N LYS A 101 -17.32 19.59 41.40
CA LYS A 101 -16.48 20.27 40.40
C LYS A 101 -15.48 19.25 39.84
N LEU A 102 -15.50 19.04 38.53
CA LEU A 102 -14.44 18.24 37.92
C LEU A 102 -13.14 19.02 37.94
N LYS A 103 -12.06 18.35 38.34
CA LYS A 103 -10.70 18.89 38.28
C LYS A 103 -10.34 19.17 36.82
N THR A 104 -10.33 20.43 36.43
CA THR A 104 -9.85 20.84 35.11
C THR A 104 -8.33 20.97 35.13
N LYS A 105 -7.72 20.98 33.94
CA LYS A 105 -6.26 21.20 33.79
C LYS A 105 -5.78 22.54 34.36
N TRP A 106 -6.69 23.50 34.53
CA TRP A 106 -6.44 24.81 35.12
C TRP A 106 -6.52 24.79 36.66
N ASP A 107 -7.26 23.86 37.27
CA ASP A 107 -7.36 23.74 38.73
C ASP A 107 -6.08 23.19 39.38
N SER A 108 -5.25 22.50 38.60
CA SER A 108 -3.90 22.05 38.98
C SER A 108 -2.79 23.04 38.62
N TYR A 109 -3.11 24.15 37.95
CA TYR A 109 -2.11 25.09 37.46
C TYR A 109 -1.84 26.19 38.51
N ASN A 110 -0.71 26.08 39.21
CA ASN A 110 -0.29 27.09 40.17
C ASN A 110 0.29 28.31 39.44
N VAL A 111 -0.57 29.31 39.20
CA VAL A 111 -0.22 30.57 38.52
C VAL A 111 0.92 31.28 39.22
N ASP A 112 0.90 31.34 40.56
CA ASP A 112 1.91 32.07 41.34
C ASP A 112 3.31 31.46 41.16
N ALA A 113 3.41 30.13 41.10
CA ALA A 113 4.67 29.42 40.87
C ALA A 113 5.22 29.62 39.46
N GLU A 114 4.37 29.72 38.43
CA GLU A 114 4.84 30.05 37.08
C GLU A 114 5.21 31.54 36.96
N LEU A 115 4.50 32.43 37.63
CA LEU A 115 4.82 33.86 37.66
C LEU A 115 6.17 34.10 38.35
N GLU A 116 6.43 33.42 39.47
CA GLU A 116 7.75 33.39 40.13
C GLU A 116 8.84 32.77 39.22
N ARG A 117 8.51 31.74 38.43
CA ARG A 117 9.43 31.15 37.43
C ARG A 117 9.80 32.16 36.34
N LEU A 118 8.83 32.91 35.84
CA LEU A 118 9.03 33.93 34.80
C LEU A 118 9.80 35.15 35.33
N GLU A 119 9.54 35.60 36.56
CA GLU A 119 10.33 36.67 37.19
C GLU A 119 11.79 36.27 37.44
N LYS A 120 12.07 34.98 37.73
CA LYS A 120 13.45 34.45 37.85
C LYS A 120 14.13 34.34 36.48
N GLU A 121 13.39 33.95 35.45
CA GLU A 121 13.86 33.89 34.06
C GLU A 121 14.18 35.29 33.51
N GLU A 122 13.33 36.30 33.77
CA GLU A 122 13.59 37.71 33.41
C GLU A 122 14.78 38.30 34.18
N ARG A 123 14.99 37.91 35.44
CA ARG A 123 16.13 38.34 36.27
C ARG A 123 17.45 37.66 35.89
N GLY A 124 17.43 36.68 34.99
CA GLY A 124 18.62 35.97 34.49
C GLY A 124 19.26 35.03 35.51
N GLU A 125 18.51 34.60 36.53
CA GLU A 125 19.01 33.70 37.58
C GLU A 125 18.80 32.24 37.12
N GLU A 126 19.82 31.67 36.47
CA GLU A 126 19.77 30.33 35.88
C GLU A 126 19.63 29.25 36.97
N VAL A 127 18.39 28.86 37.26
CA VAL A 127 18.08 27.74 38.16
C VAL A 127 18.43 26.42 37.49
N SER A 128 19.71 26.06 37.57
CA SER A 128 20.16 24.69 37.32
C SER A 128 19.45 23.72 38.27
N GLY A 129 18.83 22.67 37.73
CA GLY A 129 18.38 21.53 38.54
C GLY A 129 16.87 21.44 38.85
N THR A 130 16.04 21.33 37.83
CA THR A 130 15.22 20.11 37.72
C THR A 130 15.23 19.66 36.27
N ALA A 131 15.52 18.37 36.05
CA ALA A 131 15.61 17.83 34.70
C ALA A 131 14.27 18.04 33.98
N ALA A 132 14.31 18.76 32.86
CA ALA A 132 13.26 18.71 31.87
C ALA A 132 13.21 17.26 31.34
N GLN A 133 12.43 16.41 32.02
CA GLN A 133 11.87 15.20 31.42
C GLN A 133 11.36 15.63 30.05
N PRO A 134 11.92 15.11 28.93
CA PRO A 134 11.40 15.46 27.62
C PRO A 134 9.95 15.00 27.64
N LYS A 135 9.02 15.96 27.63
CA LYS A 135 7.58 15.70 27.72
C LYS A 135 7.25 14.74 26.58
N LYS A 136 7.16 13.44 26.90
CA LYS A 136 6.82 12.37 25.95
C LYS A 136 5.57 12.86 25.24
N PRO A 137 5.57 13.02 23.90
CA PRO A 137 4.45 13.62 23.19
C PRO A 137 3.21 12.83 23.58
N ALA A 138 2.22 13.52 24.17
CA ALA A 138 1.09 12.91 24.89
C ALA A 138 0.61 11.67 24.12
N ARG A 139 0.84 10.49 24.71
CA ARG A 139 0.97 9.21 23.99
C ARG A 139 -0.40 8.84 23.41
N LYS A 140 -0.69 9.33 22.20
CA LYS A 140 -1.98 9.17 21.54
C LYS A 140 -2.27 7.68 21.47
N VAL A 141 -3.40 7.27 22.05
CA VAL A 141 -3.98 5.95 21.81
C VAL A 141 -4.07 5.78 20.29
N PRO A 142 -3.56 4.67 19.72
CA PRO A 142 -3.56 4.47 18.28
C PRO A 142 -4.97 4.68 17.69
N GLN A 143 -5.09 5.60 16.72
CA GLN A 143 -6.39 5.95 16.12
C GLN A 143 -7.00 4.83 15.26
N LEU A 144 -6.23 3.79 14.97
CA LEU A 144 -6.58 2.67 14.14
C LEU A 144 -6.61 1.39 14.98
N THR A 145 -7.65 0.57 14.88
CA THR A 145 -7.67 -0.75 15.51
C THR A 145 -6.96 -1.77 14.61
N ARG A 146 -6.40 -2.86 15.18
CA ARG A 146 -5.74 -3.93 14.38
C ARG A 146 -6.64 -4.50 13.28
N SER A 147 -7.92 -4.73 13.56
CA SER A 147 -8.89 -5.25 12.59
C SER A 147 -9.09 -4.28 11.42
N LYS A 148 -9.13 -2.97 11.70
CA LYS A 148 -9.19 -1.92 10.68
C LYS A 148 -7.87 -1.81 9.91
N ALA A 149 -6.73 -2.03 10.56
CA ALA A 149 -5.42 -2.08 9.90
C ALA A 149 -5.34 -3.23 8.88
N LEU A 150 -5.73 -4.44 9.28
CA LEU A 150 -5.78 -5.62 8.41
C LEU A 150 -6.76 -5.45 7.23
N ALA A 151 -7.96 -4.94 7.50
CA ALA A 151 -8.94 -4.65 6.44
C ALA A 151 -8.41 -3.57 5.46
N THR A 152 -7.67 -2.59 5.96
CA THR A 152 -7.03 -1.56 5.11
C THR A 152 -5.89 -2.16 4.28
N SER A 153 -5.07 -3.06 4.82
CA SER A 153 -4.01 -3.72 4.03
C SER A 153 -4.58 -4.59 2.91
N GLN A 154 -5.68 -5.32 3.17
CA GLN A 154 -6.38 -6.12 2.14
C GLN A 154 -7.05 -5.23 1.08
N GLY A 155 -7.62 -4.09 1.47
CA GLY A 155 -8.13 -3.11 0.50
C GLY A 155 -7.03 -2.57 -0.42
N ILE A 156 -5.86 -2.25 0.13
CA ILE A 156 -4.69 -1.79 -0.64
C ILE A 156 -4.13 -2.91 -1.54
N GLU A 157 -4.16 -4.16 -1.08
CA GLU A 157 -3.78 -5.34 -1.87
C GLU A 157 -4.62 -5.45 -3.15
N HIS A 158 -5.95 -5.39 -3.02
CA HIS A 158 -6.88 -5.40 -4.15
C HIS A 158 -6.73 -4.17 -5.09
N GLU A 159 -6.35 -3.00 -4.57
CA GLU A 159 -6.04 -1.84 -5.42
C GLU A 159 -4.78 -2.09 -6.27
N PHE A 160 -3.76 -2.77 -5.74
CA PHE A 160 -2.58 -3.17 -6.52
C PHE A 160 -2.88 -4.31 -7.51
N GLU A 161 -3.75 -5.27 -7.16
CA GLU A 161 -4.26 -6.27 -8.11
C GLU A 161 -4.99 -5.60 -9.28
N ALA A 162 -5.83 -4.59 -9.01
CA ALA A 162 -6.52 -3.83 -10.05
C ALA A 162 -5.54 -3.05 -10.95
N VAL A 163 -4.47 -2.50 -10.39
CA VAL A 163 -3.37 -1.88 -11.16
C VAL A 163 -2.69 -2.92 -12.08
N LEU A 164 -2.41 -4.12 -11.59
CA LEU A 164 -1.80 -5.19 -12.41
C LEU A 164 -2.76 -5.67 -13.52
N SER A 165 -4.02 -5.91 -13.20
CA SER A 165 -5.05 -6.27 -14.19
C SER A 165 -5.15 -5.22 -15.30
N PHE A 166 -5.13 -3.93 -14.94
CA PHE A 166 -5.17 -2.85 -15.91
C PHE A 166 -3.90 -2.78 -16.78
N LEU A 167 -2.72 -3.03 -16.19
CA LEU A 167 -1.45 -3.10 -16.94
C LEU A 167 -1.43 -4.25 -17.95
N ASP A 168 -2.10 -5.36 -17.67
CA ASP A 168 -2.23 -6.49 -18.58
C ASP A 168 -3.14 -6.18 -19.78
N ASP A 169 -4.15 -5.32 -19.65
CA ASP A 169 -5.01 -4.90 -20.76
C ASP A 169 -4.32 -3.95 -21.75
N VAL A 170 -3.36 -3.13 -21.29
CA VAL A 170 -2.62 -2.21 -22.18
C VAL A 170 -1.97 -2.99 -23.34
N ARG A 171 -1.93 -2.42 -24.54
CA ARG A 171 -1.19 -2.95 -25.70
C ARG A 171 -0.24 -1.87 -26.22
N GLY A 172 0.78 -2.25 -26.98
CA GLY A 172 1.77 -1.30 -27.50
C GLY A 172 3.10 -1.96 -27.86
N ASP A 173 4.06 -1.12 -28.24
CA ASP A 173 5.41 -1.50 -28.68
C ASP A 173 6.33 -1.94 -27.52
N ASP A 174 7.58 -2.27 -27.85
CA ASP A 174 8.55 -2.76 -26.86
C ASP A 174 8.86 -1.73 -25.76
N GLU A 175 8.76 -0.42 -26.01
CA GLU A 175 8.91 0.60 -24.97
C GLU A 175 7.72 0.63 -24.01
N VAL A 176 6.48 0.60 -24.52
CA VAL A 176 5.27 0.44 -23.69
C VAL A 176 5.33 -0.86 -22.87
N LYS A 177 5.85 -1.94 -23.46
CA LYS A 177 6.06 -3.24 -22.80
C LYS A 177 7.13 -3.18 -21.71
N GLN A 178 8.26 -2.48 -21.93
CA GLN A 178 9.29 -2.26 -20.92
C GLN A 178 8.76 -1.43 -19.75
N LEU A 179 8.07 -0.32 -20.01
CA LEU A 179 7.46 0.55 -19.00
C LEU A 179 6.45 -0.22 -18.14
N ARG A 180 5.51 -0.94 -18.78
CA ARG A 180 4.54 -1.82 -18.09
C ARG A 180 5.23 -2.84 -17.21
N LYS A 181 6.27 -3.52 -17.71
CA LYS A 181 7.04 -4.51 -16.94
C LYS A 181 7.76 -3.86 -15.76
N ALA A 182 8.29 -2.65 -15.90
CA ALA A 182 8.92 -1.92 -14.80
C ALA A 182 7.91 -1.61 -13.68
N ILE A 183 6.71 -1.12 -14.02
CA ILE A 183 5.64 -0.86 -13.04
C ILE A 183 5.19 -2.17 -12.37
N ALA A 184 4.89 -3.21 -13.16
CA ALA A 184 4.45 -4.51 -12.63
C ALA A 184 5.50 -5.16 -11.72
N ASN A 185 6.78 -5.12 -12.08
CA ASN A 185 7.88 -5.59 -11.25
C ASN A 185 7.96 -4.80 -9.93
N LYS A 186 7.72 -3.49 -9.94
CA LYS A 186 7.74 -2.66 -8.74
C LYS A 186 6.58 -3.02 -7.80
N VAL A 187 5.36 -3.12 -8.33
CA VAL A 187 4.18 -3.55 -7.56
C VAL A 187 4.40 -4.93 -6.95
N THR A 188 4.86 -5.90 -7.75
CA THR A 188 5.00 -7.29 -7.33
C THR A 188 6.10 -7.50 -6.30
N ASN A 189 7.29 -6.92 -6.51
CA ASN A 189 8.44 -7.19 -5.65
C ASN A 189 8.57 -6.21 -4.47
N GLU A 190 8.04 -4.99 -4.59
CA GLU A 190 8.17 -3.96 -3.54
C GLU A 190 6.89 -3.81 -2.72
N TYR A 191 5.72 -3.70 -3.37
CA TYR A 191 4.49 -3.32 -2.66
C TYR A 191 3.77 -4.52 -2.03
N PHE A 192 3.61 -5.66 -2.71
CA PHE A 192 3.06 -6.86 -2.05
C PHE A 192 3.96 -7.35 -0.91
N ALA A 193 5.29 -7.35 -1.08
CA ALA A 193 6.23 -7.73 -0.01
C ALA A 193 6.10 -6.84 1.26
N ARG A 194 5.78 -5.55 1.10
CA ARG A 194 5.46 -4.64 2.23
C ARG A 194 4.10 -4.96 2.85
N ILE A 195 3.09 -5.30 2.05
CA ILE A 195 1.77 -5.72 2.53
C ILE A 195 1.89 -6.99 3.36
N ASP A 196 2.59 -8.00 2.86
CA ASP A 196 2.89 -9.26 3.57
C ASP A 196 3.59 -8.99 4.92
N ALA A 197 4.56 -8.07 4.93
CA ALA A 197 5.24 -7.66 6.15
C ALA A 197 4.28 -6.99 7.16
N ILE A 198 3.38 -6.11 6.72
CA ILE A 198 2.36 -5.49 7.58
C ILE A 198 1.39 -6.54 8.13
N GLN A 199 0.87 -7.43 7.28
CA GLN A 199 -0.02 -8.51 7.70
C GLN A 199 0.66 -9.43 8.73
N SER A 200 1.93 -9.77 8.51
CA SER A 200 2.76 -10.57 9.42
C SER A 200 3.02 -9.89 10.77
N MET A 201 3.34 -8.59 10.79
CA MET A 201 3.48 -7.81 12.03
C MET A 201 2.16 -7.78 12.84
N LEU A 202 1.03 -7.56 12.16
CA LEU A 202 -0.27 -7.53 12.79
C LEU A 202 -0.70 -8.92 13.31
N ALA A 203 -0.38 -10.00 12.60
CA ALA A 203 -0.67 -11.37 13.00
C ALA A 203 0.18 -11.85 14.19
N THR A 204 1.50 -11.65 14.14
CA THR A 204 2.43 -12.06 15.23
C THR A 204 2.10 -11.36 16.56
N SER A 205 1.70 -10.08 16.51
CA SER A 205 1.22 -9.35 17.68
C SER A 205 -0.06 -9.94 18.33
N CYS A 206 -0.78 -10.82 17.63
CA CYS A 206 -1.95 -11.52 18.17
C CYS A 206 -1.59 -12.81 18.93
N ALA A 207 -0.59 -13.55 18.46
CA ALA A 207 -0.17 -14.81 19.08
C ALA A 207 0.30 -14.62 20.54
N HIS A 208 0.91 -13.47 20.84
CA HIS A 208 1.43 -13.16 22.18
C HIS A 208 0.34 -12.97 23.26
N LYS A 209 -0.93 -12.77 22.89
CA LYS A 209 -2.05 -12.63 23.84
C LYS A 209 -2.70 -13.97 24.26
N HIS A 210 -2.33 -15.09 23.63
CA HIS A 210 -2.89 -16.42 23.94
C HIS A 210 -1.85 -17.45 24.46
N GLY A 211 -0.59 -17.04 24.62
CA GLY A 211 0.53 -17.94 24.94
C GLY A 211 0.91 -18.06 26.41
N THR A 212 0.00 -17.86 27.37
CA THR A 212 0.34 -17.82 28.81
C THR A 212 -0.64 -18.59 29.70
N GLN A 213 -0.74 -19.91 29.49
CA GLN A 213 -1.04 -20.86 30.58
C GLN A 213 -0.16 -22.12 30.46
N LEU A 214 0.71 -22.27 31.47
CA LEU A 214 1.14 -23.50 32.17
C LEU A 214 1.13 -24.85 31.43
N GLU A 215 2.31 -25.47 31.29
CA GLU A 215 2.77 -26.67 32.04
C GLU A 215 4.17 -27.07 31.51
N SER A 216 5.26 -26.79 32.23
CA SER A 216 5.94 -27.71 33.16
C SER A 216 6.32 -29.09 32.60
N SER A 217 7.56 -29.22 32.11
CA SER A 217 8.26 -30.50 31.90
C SER A 217 8.41 -31.28 33.22
N PRO A 218 8.69 -32.61 33.16
CA PRO A 218 10.10 -33.02 33.23
C PRO A 218 10.53 -34.30 32.47
N SER A 219 11.83 -34.33 32.16
CA SER A 219 12.75 -35.51 32.11
C SER A 219 12.53 -36.69 31.14
N VAL A 220 13.55 -36.90 30.29
CA VAL A 220 13.92 -38.18 29.61
C VAL A 220 14.82 -39.00 30.57
N PRO A 221 14.89 -40.36 30.48
CA PRO A 221 15.79 -41.09 29.54
C PRO A 221 15.13 -42.39 28.97
N ASP A 222 15.67 -43.24 28.09
CA ASP A 222 16.94 -43.32 27.34
C ASP A 222 16.80 -44.14 26.02
N SER A 223 17.90 -44.22 25.24
CA SER A 223 18.36 -45.26 24.28
C SER A 223 17.45 -46.38 23.74
N VAL A 224 17.45 -46.58 22.41
CA VAL A 224 18.24 -47.60 21.65
C VAL A 224 18.02 -47.39 20.12
N ALA A 225 18.99 -47.77 19.27
CA ALA A 225 19.05 -47.45 17.83
C ALA A 225 18.77 -48.67 16.88
N PRO A 226 19.32 -48.79 15.64
CA PRO A 226 18.57 -48.51 14.41
C PRO A 226 18.51 -49.66 13.37
N THR A 227 17.55 -49.63 12.44
CA THR A 227 17.37 -50.55 11.27
C THR A 227 16.37 -49.92 10.28
N GLN A 228 16.42 -49.97 8.94
CA GLN A 228 17.48 -50.21 7.92
C GLN A 228 16.88 -49.84 6.53
N SER A 229 17.69 -49.31 5.59
CA SER A 229 17.54 -49.31 4.11
C SER A 229 16.15 -49.26 3.39
N GLN A 230 15.90 -48.16 2.65
CA GLN A 230 15.52 -48.06 1.20
C GLN A 230 14.32 -48.86 0.59
N PRO A 231 13.86 -48.58 -0.67
CA PRO A 231 14.20 -47.49 -1.61
C PRO A 231 12.99 -46.69 -2.18
N LYS A 232 13.36 -45.66 -2.95
CA LYS A 232 12.56 -44.77 -3.82
C LYS A 232 12.05 -45.46 -5.09
N PRO A 233 10.86 -45.10 -5.63
CA PRO A 233 10.55 -45.26 -7.05
C PRO A 233 10.43 -43.91 -7.79
N GLN A 234 11.05 -43.83 -8.98
CA GLN A 234 10.80 -42.78 -9.97
C GLN A 234 9.79 -43.27 -11.02
N ARG A 235 8.81 -42.44 -11.39
CA ARG A 235 8.11 -42.39 -12.71
C ARG A 235 6.97 -41.35 -12.64
N ALA A 236 6.56 -40.66 -13.69
CA ALA A 236 7.07 -40.59 -15.07
C ALA A 236 6.78 -39.19 -15.64
N GLN A 237 7.59 -38.73 -16.60
CA GLN A 237 7.24 -37.58 -17.45
C GLN A 237 6.23 -38.02 -18.53
N ARG A 238 5.23 -37.18 -18.88
CA ARG A 238 4.37 -37.39 -20.06
C ARG A 238 4.13 -36.10 -20.85
N ILE A 239 5.05 -35.85 -21.78
CA ILE A 239 4.85 -35.43 -23.18
C ILE A 239 3.58 -34.62 -23.52
N LYS A 240 3.83 -33.34 -23.89
CA LYS A 240 3.22 -32.51 -24.96
C LYS A 240 2.01 -33.07 -25.75
N THR A 241 1.00 -32.22 -26.00
CA THR A 241 0.81 -31.51 -27.29
C THR A 241 -0.32 -30.45 -27.21
N PRO A 242 -0.34 -29.41 -28.07
CA PRO A 242 -1.29 -28.30 -28.00
C PRO A 242 -2.51 -28.48 -28.93
N SER A 243 -3.68 -27.99 -28.52
CA SER A 243 -4.87 -27.86 -29.37
C SER A 243 -4.94 -26.47 -30.02
N GLN A 244 -5.13 -26.46 -31.34
CA GLN A 244 -5.16 -25.30 -32.23
C GLN A 244 -6.41 -24.40 -32.03
N PRO A 245 -6.33 -23.07 -32.23
CA PRO A 245 -7.47 -22.17 -32.08
C PRO A 245 -8.47 -22.32 -33.24
N GLN A 246 -9.76 -22.33 -32.90
CA GLN A 246 -10.85 -22.38 -33.87
C GLN A 246 -11.15 -20.97 -34.40
N GLN A 247 -11.02 -20.78 -35.72
CA GLN A 247 -11.48 -19.57 -36.39
C GLN A 247 -13.00 -19.43 -36.24
N GLN A 248 -13.47 -18.25 -35.86
CA GLN A 248 -14.85 -17.83 -36.12
C GLN A 248 -14.85 -16.54 -36.94
N SER A 249 -15.62 -16.59 -38.02
CA SER A 249 -15.75 -15.57 -39.05
C SER A 249 -16.54 -14.36 -38.58
N ALA A 250 -16.06 -13.16 -38.90
CA ALA A 250 -16.86 -11.95 -38.78
C ALA A 250 -17.95 -11.89 -39.88
N PRO A 251 -19.20 -11.50 -39.56
CA PRO A 251 -20.16 -11.07 -40.55
C PRO A 251 -19.92 -9.61 -40.96
N ALA A 252 -20.00 -9.33 -42.26
CA ALA A 252 -19.87 -7.98 -42.79
C ALA A 252 -21.12 -7.14 -42.46
N PHE A 253 -20.92 -5.89 -42.01
CA PHE A 253 -21.98 -4.89 -41.93
C PHE A 253 -21.77 -3.82 -43.02
N SER A 254 -22.70 -3.77 -43.98
CA SER A 254 -22.77 -2.70 -44.98
C SER A 254 -23.89 -1.72 -44.62
N LEU A 255 -23.54 -0.45 -44.41
CA LEU A 255 -24.45 0.70 -44.39
C LEU A 255 -23.69 1.85 -45.07
N SER A 256 -23.94 2.19 -46.33
CA SER A 256 -25.10 2.94 -46.83
C SER A 256 -25.27 4.29 -46.15
N PHE A 257 -24.67 5.33 -46.74
CA PHE A 257 -24.95 6.74 -46.47
C PHE A 257 -26.03 7.26 -47.43
N PRO A 258 -27.03 8.04 -46.97
CA PRO A 258 -27.91 8.82 -47.84
C PRO A 258 -27.24 10.11 -48.33
N SER A 259 -27.80 10.69 -49.40
CA SER A 259 -27.38 11.96 -50.01
C SER A 259 -27.86 13.20 -49.22
#